data_AF-A0A923Q9G8-F1
#
_entry.id   AF-A0A923Q9G8-F1
#
_cell.length_a   1.000
_cell.length_b   1.000
_cell.length_c   1.000
_cell.angle_alpha   90.00
_cell.angle_beta   90.00
_cell.angle_gamma   90.00
#
_symmetry.space_group_name_H-M   'P 1'
#
loop_
_entity.id
_entity.type
_entity.pdbx_description
1 polymer ?
#
loop_
_entity_poly.entity_id
_entity_poly.type
_entity_poly.pdbx_seq_one_letter_code
_entity_poly.pdbx_strand_id
1 'polypeptide(L)'
;PVRLAMNGRAIYRWATTSLPDLARRACAQAGIEVEELDAFVPHQANLRITESVVKSLGLPDSVVVARDVCESGNTSAASVPLALTRLHEQGQVRTGDKVLLLGFGAGLTAAGQVVRCP
;
A
#
# COMPACT_ATOMS: atom_id res chain seq x y z
N PRO A 1 -27.51 -2.11 17.89
CA PRO A 1 -26.22 -1.38 17.83
C PRO A 1 -25.55 -1.55 16.46
N VAL A 2 -25.21 -0.45 15.80
CA VAL A 2 -24.45 -0.48 14.54
C VAL A 2 -23.05 -0.97 14.85
N ARG A 3 -22.66 -2.13 14.29
CA ARG A 3 -21.31 -2.67 14.37
C ARG A 3 -20.71 -2.71 12.98
N LEU A 4 -19.39 -2.55 12.90
CA LEU A 4 -18.66 -2.77 11.67
C LEU A 4 -18.75 -4.25 11.31
N ALA A 5 -19.23 -4.56 10.10
CA ALA A 5 -19.39 -5.92 9.60
C ALA A 5 -18.53 -6.12 8.36
N MET A 6 -17.85 -7.26 8.26
CA MET A 6 -16.92 -7.55 7.17
C MET A 6 -16.97 -9.02 6.76
N ASN A 7 -17.07 -9.28 5.46
CA ASN A 7 -16.75 -10.60 4.89
C ASN A 7 -15.26 -10.66 4.54
N GLY A 8 -14.42 -11.02 5.51
CA GLY A 8 -12.96 -10.99 5.36
C GLY A 8 -12.43 -11.86 4.22
N ARG A 9 -13.07 -13.00 3.92
CA ARG A 9 -12.65 -13.88 2.80
C ARG A 9 -12.89 -13.22 1.44
N ALA A 10 -14.05 -12.58 1.26
CA ALA A 10 -14.36 -11.86 0.03
C ALA A 10 -13.42 -10.67 -0.17
N ILE A 11 -13.19 -9.89 0.89
CA ILE A 11 -12.28 -8.73 0.86
C ILE A 11 -10.85 -9.16 0.58
N TYR A 12 -10.34 -10.20 1.23
CA TYR A 12 -9.00 -10.71 0.99
C TYR A 12 -8.82 -11.10 -0.48
N ARG A 13 -9.73 -11.93 -1.02
CA ARG A 13 -9.66 -12.38 -2.42
C ARG A 13 -9.67 -11.22 -3.39
N TRP A 14 -10.58 -10.26 -3.18
CA TRP A 14 -10.66 -9.08 -4.03
C TRP A 14 -9.37 -8.24 -3.95
N ALA A 15 -8.86 -8.00 -2.74
CA ALA A 15 -7.66 -7.19 -2.53
C ALA A 15 -6.44 -7.83 -3.22
N THR A 16 -6.21 -9.13 -3.05
CA THR A 16 -5.05 -9.81 -3.63
C THR A 16 -5.13 -9.97 -5.15
N THR A 17 -6.30 -9.76 -5.76
CA THR A 17 -6.49 -9.87 -7.22
C THR A 17 -6.60 -8.51 -7.91
N SER A 18 -7.24 -7.53 -7.29
CA SER A 18 -7.54 -6.23 -7.92
C SER A 18 -6.49 -5.16 -7.64
N LEU A 19 -5.83 -5.21 -6.48
CA LEU A 19 -4.83 -4.21 -6.09
C LEU A 19 -3.54 -4.23 -6.91
N PRO A 20 -3.00 -5.40 -7.34
CA PRO A 20 -1.82 -5.41 -8.21
C PRO A 20 -2.04 -4.65 -9.52
N ASP A 21 -3.19 -4.83 -10.17
CA ASP A 21 -3.53 -4.11 -11.40
C ASP A 21 -3.69 -2.61 -11.15
N LEU A 22 -4.31 -2.22 -10.03
CA LEU A 22 -4.43 -0.82 -9.66
C LEU A 22 -3.06 -0.16 -9.42
N ALA A 23 -2.16 -0.85 -8.73
CA ALA A 23 -0.79 -0.39 -8.50
C ALA A 23 -0.02 -0.22 -9.81
N ARG A 24 -0.08 -1.21 -10.72
CA ARG A 24 0.55 -1.10 -12.05
C ARG A 24 0.00 0.09 -12.85
N ARG A 25 -1.32 0.32 -12.82
CA ARG A 25 -1.93 1.49 -13.47
C ARG A 25 -1.45 2.81 -12.88
N ALA A 26 -1.29 2.90 -11.55
CA ALA A 26 -0.78 4.11 -10.90
C ALA A 26 0.67 4.41 -11.31
N CYS A 27 1.53 3.39 -11.37
CA CYS A 27 2.91 3.53 -11.88
C CYS A 27 2.92 3.96 -13.35
N ALA A 28 2.13 3.30 -14.20
CA ALA A 28 2.04 3.65 -15.63
C ALA A 28 1.54 5.09 -15.85
N GLN A 29 0.55 5.55 -15.06
CA GLN A 29 0.07 6.94 -15.10
C GLN A 29 1.14 7.95 -14.65
N ALA A 30 2.05 7.54 -13.77
CA ALA A 30 3.20 8.33 -13.36
C ALA A 30 4.40 8.22 -14.33
N GLY A 31 4.29 7.39 -15.37
CA GLY A 31 5.34 7.19 -16.37
C GLY A 31 6.55 6.40 -15.86
N ILE A 32 6.34 5.51 -14.88
CA ILE A 32 7.40 4.64 -14.33
C ILE A 32 6.96 3.18 -14.30
N GLU A 33 7.95 2.29 -14.28
CA GLU A 33 7.75 0.88 -13.96
C GLU A 33 7.77 0.63 -12.44
N VAL A 34 7.27 -0.52 -12.00
CA VAL A 34 7.16 -0.84 -10.56
C VAL A 34 8.54 -1.05 -9.90
N GLU A 35 9.54 -1.43 -10.69
CA GLU A 35 10.93 -1.63 -10.28
C GLU A 35 11.66 -0.29 -10.04
N GLU A 36 11.12 0.81 -10.54
CA GLU A 36 11.67 2.16 -10.33
C GLU A 36 11.16 2.85 -9.06
N LEU A 37 10.31 2.16 -8.28
CA LEU A 37 9.85 2.65 -7.00
C LEU A 37 10.97 2.56 -5.97
N ASP A 38 11.11 3.60 -5.15
CA ASP A 38 11.96 3.57 -3.97
C ASP A 38 11.21 2.96 -2.78
N ALA A 39 9.89 3.18 -2.71
CA ALA A 39 9.05 2.59 -1.68
C ALA A 39 7.61 2.28 -2.11
N PHE A 40 7.01 1.33 -1.41
CA PHE A 40 5.61 0.97 -1.49
C PHE A 40 4.95 1.08 -0.11
N VAL A 41 3.96 1.97 0.01
CA VAL A 41 3.20 2.23 1.24
C VAL A 41 1.71 1.92 1.02
N PRO A 42 1.30 0.65 1.19
CA PRO A 42 -0.10 0.28 1.10
C PRO A 42 -0.88 0.64 2.38
N HIS A 43 -2.21 0.60 2.28
CA HIS A 43 -3.10 0.59 3.44
C HIS A 43 -2.79 -0.63 4.32
N GLN A 44 -2.57 -0.36 5.61
CA GLN A 44 -2.10 -1.32 6.61
C GLN A 44 -3.26 -2.17 7.17
N ALA A 45 -3.98 -2.88 6.29
CA ALA A 45 -5.14 -3.69 6.67
C ALA A 45 -4.77 -5.06 7.24
N ASN A 46 -3.84 -5.74 6.57
CA ASN A 46 -3.44 -7.11 6.88
C ASN A 46 -2.11 -7.42 6.19
N LEU A 47 -1.12 -7.90 6.95
CA LEU A 47 0.20 -8.21 6.41
C LEU A 47 0.16 -9.20 5.24
N ARG A 48 -0.74 -10.20 5.28
CA ARG A 48 -0.85 -11.20 4.18
C ARG A 48 -1.34 -10.59 2.88
N ILE A 49 -2.17 -9.53 2.93
CA ILE A 49 -2.57 -8.80 1.72
C ILE A 49 -1.35 -8.05 1.17
N THR A 50 -0.61 -7.35 2.02
CA THR A 50 0.62 -6.64 1.64
C THR A 50 1.61 -7.59 0.94
N GLU A 51 1.96 -8.71 1.57
CA GLU A 51 2.91 -9.67 0.97
C GLU A 51 2.39 -10.28 -0.35
N SER A 52 1.08 -10.54 -0.44
CA SER A 52 0.50 -11.04 -1.68
C SER A 52 0.58 -10.03 -2.81
N VAL A 53 0.38 -8.74 -2.52
CA VAL A 53 0.47 -7.67 -3.52
C VAL A 53 1.94 -7.45 -3.93
N VAL A 54 2.87 -7.39 -2.97
CA VAL A 54 4.32 -7.29 -3.23
C VAL A 54 4.78 -8.41 -4.17
N LYS A 55 4.42 -9.66 -3.85
CA LYS A 55 4.74 -10.83 -4.67
C LYS A 55 4.10 -10.75 -6.07
N SER A 56 2.85 -10.31 -6.17
CA SER A 56 2.16 -10.18 -7.46
C SER A 56 2.70 -9.05 -8.33
N LEU A 57 3.24 -8.00 -7.71
CA LEU A 57 3.89 -6.90 -8.41
C LEU A 57 5.28 -7.30 -8.89
N GLY A 58 5.95 -8.23 -8.19
CA GLY A 58 7.33 -8.60 -8.48
C GLY A 58 8.31 -7.54 -8.02
N LEU A 59 7.97 -6.80 -6.96
CA LEU A 59 8.82 -5.73 -6.45
C LEU A 59 10.19 -6.30 -6.06
N PRO A 60 11.30 -5.70 -6.52
CA PRO A 60 12.62 -6.13 -6.09
C PRO A 60 12.86 -5.79 -4.61
N ASP A 61 13.80 -6.49 -3.98
CA ASP A 61 14.16 -6.30 -2.57
C ASP A 61 14.67 -4.87 -2.26
N SER A 62 15.07 -4.11 -3.30
CA SER A 62 15.47 -2.71 -3.18
C SER A 62 14.30 -1.77 -2.86
N VAL A 63 13.05 -2.16 -3.13
CA VAL A 63 11.87 -1.34 -2.84
C VAL A 63 11.50 -1.48 -1.36
N VAL A 64 11.53 -0.38 -0.61
CA VAL A 64 11.13 -0.38 0.79
C VAL A 64 9.62 -0.60 0.90
N VAL A 65 9.18 -1.61 1.64
CA VAL A 65 7.74 -1.90 1.83
C VAL A 65 7.30 -1.61 3.26
N ALA A 66 6.28 -0.77 3.40
CA ALA A 66 5.72 -0.43 4.70
C ALA A 66 4.91 -1.60 5.30
N ARG A 67 5.27 -2.01 6.53
CA ARG A 67 4.64 -3.10 7.29
C ARG A 67 4.17 -2.66 8.69
N ASP A 68 3.75 -1.41 8.80
CA ASP A 68 3.28 -0.79 10.03
C ASP A 68 2.04 -1.46 10.64
N VAL A 69 1.30 -2.27 9.87
CA VAL A 69 0.21 -3.12 10.38
C VAL A 69 0.65 -4.02 11.55
N CYS A 70 1.93 -4.40 11.62
CA CYS A 70 2.49 -5.20 12.71
C CYS A 70 2.53 -4.45 14.05
N GLU A 71 2.59 -3.12 13.99
CA GLU A 71 2.75 -2.24 15.15
C GLU A 71 1.43 -1.51 15.47
N SER A 72 0.81 -0.92 14.45
CA SER A 72 -0.34 -0.01 14.60
C SER A 72 -1.69 -0.66 14.25
N GLY A 73 -1.68 -1.84 13.62
CA GLY A 73 -2.87 -2.49 13.10
C GLY A 73 -3.57 -1.70 11.98
N ASN A 74 -4.85 -2.00 11.74
CA ASN A 74 -5.65 -1.30 10.74
C ASN A 74 -6.24 0.00 11.31
N THR A 75 -5.65 1.12 10.89
CA THR A 75 -6.05 2.49 11.27
C THR A 75 -6.86 3.21 10.18
N SER A 76 -7.48 2.46 9.26
CA SER A 76 -8.33 2.98 8.19
C SER A 76 -7.59 4.03 7.33
N ALA A 77 -8.20 5.22 7.13
CA ALA A 77 -7.63 6.31 6.35
C ALA A 77 -6.28 6.82 6.88
N ALA A 78 -5.98 6.63 8.17
CA ALA A 78 -4.71 7.05 8.76
C ALA A 78 -3.55 6.10 8.46
N SER A 79 -3.81 4.89 7.94
CA SER A 79 -2.77 3.86 7.79
C SER A 79 -1.65 4.23 6.84
N VAL A 80 -1.98 4.80 5.68
CA VAL A 80 -0.97 5.18 4.68
C VAL A 80 -0.07 6.32 5.20
N PRO A 81 -0.60 7.45 5.69
CA PRO A 81 0.26 8.53 6.19
C PRO A 81 1.07 8.11 7.42
N LEU A 82 0.51 7.36 8.39
CA LEU A 82 1.28 6.88 9.55
C LEU A 82 2.46 5.99 9.14
N ALA A 83 2.22 5.08 8.19
CA ALA A 83 3.25 4.19 7.69
C ALA A 83 4.35 4.93 6.91
N LEU A 84 3.98 5.91 6.08
CA LEU A 84 4.95 6.75 5.37
C LEU A 84 5.80 7.58 6.35
N THR A 85 5.16 8.25 7.32
CA THR A 85 5.86 9.03 8.34
C THR A 85 6.86 8.17 9.10
N ARG A 86 6.49 6.96 9.51
CA ARG A 86 7.40 6.05 10.23
C ARG A 86 8.62 5.67 9.38
N LEU A 87 8.43 5.33 8.10
CA LEU A 87 9.55 5.01 7.22
C LEU A 87 10.49 6.21 7.01
N HIS A 88 9.91 7.41 6.92
CA HIS A 88 10.68 8.65 6.79
C HIS A 88 11.49 8.94 8.07
N GLU A 89 10.88 8.87 9.24
CA GLU A 89 11.54 9.06 10.54
C GLU A 89 12.66 8.03 10.79
N GLN A 90 12.52 6.83 10.23
CA GLN A 90 13.53 5.77 10.29
C GLN A 90 14.63 5.91 9.23
N GLY A 91 14.55 6.92 8.35
CA GLY A 91 15.51 7.16 7.28
C GLY A 91 15.50 6.11 6.17
N GLN A 92 14.46 5.26 6.10
CA GLN A 92 14.28 4.25 5.05
C GLN A 92 13.74 4.87 3.75
N VAL A 93 12.98 5.96 3.86
CA VAL A 93 12.47 6.75 2.73
C VAL A 93 12.88 8.21 2.94
N ARG A 94 13.32 8.87 1.88
CA ARG A 94 13.84 10.24 1.90
C ARG A 94 13.00 11.14 1.01
N THR A 95 13.03 12.44 1.28
CA THR A 95 12.42 13.45 0.42
C THR A 95 12.90 13.29 -1.03
N GLY A 96 11.97 13.28 -1.97
CA GLY A 96 12.22 13.09 -3.40
C GLY A 96 12.06 11.67 -3.93
N ASP A 97 12.10 10.66 -3.05
CA ASP A 97 11.91 9.24 -3.39
C ASP A 97 10.55 9.00 -4.05
N LYS A 98 10.49 8.09 -5.04
CA LYS A 98 9.27 7.69 -5.73
C LYS A 98 8.52 6.66 -4.88
N VAL A 99 7.41 7.08 -4.29
CA VAL A 99 6.61 6.26 -3.37
C VAL A 99 5.25 5.94 -3.99
N LEU A 100 4.94 4.64 -4.10
CA LEU A 100 3.59 4.20 -4.42
C LEU A 100 2.74 4.16 -3.15
N LEU A 101 1.71 5.00 -3.09
CA LEU A 101 0.66 4.97 -2.08
C LEU A 101 -0.53 4.19 -2.62
N LEU A 102 -1.05 3.23 -1.84
CA LEU A 102 -2.18 2.39 -2.30
C LEU A 102 -3.18 2.15 -1.16
N GLY A 103 -4.45 2.49 -1.37
CA GLY A 103 -5.49 2.32 -0.37
C GLY A 103 -6.72 1.60 -0.90
N PHE A 104 -7.44 0.92 0.00
CA PHE A 104 -8.76 0.35 -0.28
C PHE A 104 -9.65 0.35 0.96
N GLY A 105 -10.96 0.32 0.77
CA GLY A 105 -11.93 0.37 1.86
C GLY A 105 -13.34 -0.03 1.44
N ALA A 106 -14.28 0.05 2.39
CA ALA A 106 -15.69 -0.25 2.15
C ALA A 106 -16.28 0.63 1.01
N GLY A 107 -17.16 0.05 0.20
CA GLY A 107 -17.70 0.67 -1.00
C GLY A 107 -18.06 -0.33 -2.10
N LEU A 108 -17.14 -1.13 -2.65
CA LEU A 108 -15.68 -1.09 -2.47
C LEU A 108 -15.07 0.13 -3.14
N THR A 109 -14.11 0.75 -2.46
CA THR A 109 -13.32 1.86 -2.98
C THR A 109 -11.84 1.50 -2.94
N ALA A 110 -11.08 1.94 -3.94
CA ALA A 110 -9.63 1.88 -3.92
C ALA A 110 -9.02 2.99 -4.76
N ALA A 111 -7.80 3.38 -4.38
CA ALA A 111 -7.02 4.40 -5.07
C ALA A 111 -5.54 4.07 -4.95
N GLY A 112 -4.79 4.43 -5.98
CA GLY A 112 -3.33 4.37 -5.99
C GLY A 112 -2.76 5.64 -6.60
N GLN A 113 -1.62 6.09 -6.12
CA GLN A 113 -0.88 7.22 -6.68
C GLN A 113 0.61 7.05 -6.41
N VAL A 114 1.44 7.47 -7.36
CA VAL A 114 2.87 7.64 -7.13
C VAL A 114 3.12 9.10 -6.77
N VAL A 115 3.82 9.31 -5.66
CA VAL A 115 4.23 10.64 -5.21
C VAL A 115 5.75 10.71 -5.12
N ARG A 116 6.29 11.92 -5.12
CA ARG A 116 7.61 12.15 -4.54
C ARG A 116 7.42 12.34 -3.04
N CYS A 117 8.17 11.61 -2.22
CA CYS A 117 8.13 11.79 -0.78
C CYS A 117 8.39 13.27 -0.47
N PRO A 118 7.55 13.92 0.37
CA PRO A 118 7.70 15.32 0.73
C PRO A 118 8.98 15.60 1.52
#